data_AF-A0A2M7XWN2-F1
#
_entry.id   AF-A0A2M7XWN2-F1
#
_cell.length_a   1.000
_cell.length_b   1.000
_cell.length_c   1.000
_cell.angle_alpha   90.00
_cell.angle_beta   90.00
_cell.angle_gamma   90.00
#
_symmetry.space_group_name_H-M   'P 1'
#
loop_
_entity.id
_entity.type
_entity.pdbx_description
1 polymer ?
#
loop_
_entity_poly.entity_id
_entity_poly.type
_entity_poly.pdbx_seq_one_letter_code
_entity_poly.pdbx_strand_id
1 'polypeptide(L)' 'FGKVTRYYYYLLRQTEYLVFLVEGGFMSHPEDEMFLLTEEGLDQLAQAVFDGIHDFLLDQSSP' A
#
# COMPACT_ATOMS: atom_id res chain seq x y z
N PHE A 1 8.73 7.57 4.50
CA PHE A 1 9.69 6.80 3.70
C PHE A 1 9.03 5.48 3.34
N GLY A 2 8.99 5.13 2.06
CA GLY A 2 8.48 3.85 1.57
C GLY A 2 9.40 3.33 0.48
N LYS A 3 9.43 2.01 0.27
CA LYS A 3 10.27 1.38 -0.75
C LYS A 3 9.41 0.64 -1.75
N VAL A 4 9.41 1.07 -3.01
CA VAL A 4 8.79 0.33 -4.11
C VAL A 4 9.80 -0.70 -4.62
N THR A 5 9.47 -1.98 -4.54
CA THR A 5 10.32 -3.07 -5.00
C THR A 5 9.49 -4.11 -5.75
N ARG A 6 10.08 -4.75 -6.76
CA ARG A 6 9.47 -5.88 -7.46
C ARG A 6 9.90 -7.19 -6.79
N TYR A 7 8.94 -7.88 -6.21
CA TYR A 7 9.12 -9.21 -5.65
C TYR A 7 8.27 -10.22 -6.43
N TYR A 8 8.78 -11.44 -6.59
CA TYR A 8 8.08 -12.53 -7.27
C TYR A 8 7.12 -13.26 -6.31
N TYR A 9 6.17 -12.54 -5.73
CA TYR A 9 5.08 -13.17 -5.00
C TYR A 9 4.10 -13.82 -5.98
N TYR A 10 3.64 -15.03 -5.68
CA TYR A 10 2.69 -15.75 -6.52
C TYR A 10 1.41 -14.94 -6.78
N LEU A 11 0.94 -14.21 -5.76
CA LEU A 11 -0.23 -13.31 -5.81
C LEU A 11 -0.06 -12.13 -6.77
N LEU A 12 1.20 -11.73 -7.06
CA LEU A 12 1.53 -10.61 -7.94
C LEU A 12 1.97 -11.07 -9.34
N ARG A 13 1.70 -12.33 -9.70
CA ARG A 13 1.97 -12.82 -11.06
C ARG A 13 1.21 -11.97 -12.08
N GLN A 14 1.77 -11.90 -13.29
CA GLN A 14 1.25 -11.07 -14.36
C GLN A 14 -0.25 -11.35 -14.61
N THR A 15 -1.04 -10.29 -14.55
CA THR A 15 -2.43 -10.24 -14.96
C THR A 15 -2.62 -9.12 -15.98
N GLU A 16 -3.82 -9.00 -16.54
CA GLU A 16 -4.20 -7.87 -17.39
C GLU A 16 -4.37 -6.55 -16.61
N TYR A 17 -4.22 -6.58 -15.29
CA TYR A 17 -4.37 -5.43 -14.40
C TYR A 17 -3.07 -5.14 -13.62
N LEU A 18 -2.93 -3.88 -13.20
CA LEU A 18 -1.89 -3.50 -12.25
C LEU A 18 -2.22 -4.06 -10.87
N VAL A 19 -1.26 -4.74 -10.24
CA VAL A 19 -1.42 -5.32 -8.91
C VAL A 19 -0.27 -4.87 -8.03
N PHE A 20 -0.60 -4.36 -6.85
CA PHE A 20 0.36 -3.94 -5.83
C PHE A 20 0.08 -4.69 -4.53
N LEU A 21 1.14 -5.05 -3.82
CA LEU A 21 1.08 -5.49 -2.43
C LEU A 21 1.63 -4.36 -1.57
N VAL A 22 0.80 -3.84 -0.67
CA VAL A 22 1.20 -2.77 0.25
C VAL A 22 1.44 -3.41 1.62
N GLU A 23 2.69 -3.37 2.06
CA GLU A 23 3.07 -3.71 3.43
C GLU A 23 2.87 -2.46 4.30
N GLY A 24 1.82 -2.43 5.12
CA GLY A 24 1.48 -1.27 5.96
C GLY A 24 2.38 -1.08 7.19
N GLY A 25 3.07 -2.14 7.61
CA GLY A 25 3.95 -2.21 8.76
C GLY A 25 4.28 -3.66 9.08
N PHE A 26 5.25 -3.89 9.96
CA PHE A 26 5.66 -5.24 10.33
C PHE A 26 5.15 -5.58 11.72
N MET A 27 4.22 -6.54 11.84
CA MET A 27 3.72 -7.03 13.15
C MET A 27 4.83 -7.56 14.08
N SER A 28 6.01 -7.88 13.55
CA SER A 28 7.17 -8.27 14.35
C SER A 28 7.87 -7.10 15.06
N HIS A 29 7.56 -5.85 14.68
CA HIS A 29 8.09 -4.64 15.32
C HIS A 29 7.02 -4.06 16.24
N PRO A 30 7.30 -3.89 17.55
CA PRO A 30 6.28 -3.47 18.51
C PRO A 30 5.58 -2.14 18.19
N GLU A 31 6.32 -1.18 17.61
CA GLU A 31 5.75 0.12 17.23
C GLU A 31 4.77 -0.01 16.06
N ASP A 32 5.11 -0.79 15.04
CA ASP A 32 4.24 -1.07 13.89
C ASP A 32 3.02 -1.89 14.32
N GLU A 33 3.20 -2.89 15.20
CA GLU A 33 2.09 -3.66 15.75
C GLU A 33 1.10 -2.77 16.50
N MET A 34 1.59 -1.89 17.38
CA MET A 34 0.74 -0.94 18.10
C MET A 34 -0.02 -0.02 17.14
N PHE A 35 0.64 0.47 16.10
CA PHE A 35 0.01 1.29 15.07
C PHE A 35 -1.12 0.51 14.35
N LEU A 36 -0.82 -0.71 13.89
CA LEU A 36 -1.75 -1.56 13.11
C LEU A 36 -2.94 -2.09 13.92
N LEU A 37 -2.88 -2.03 15.26
CA LEU A 37 -3.96 -2.46 16.14
C LEU A 37 -4.95 -1.34 16.49
N THR A 38 -4.71 -0.11 16.04
CA THR A 38 -5.60 1.04 16.31
C THR A 38 -6.47 1.38 15.11
N GLU A 39 -7.70 1.83 15.36
CA GLU A 39 -8.57 2.36 14.29
C GLU A 39 -7.92 3.56 13.59
N GLU A 40 -7.32 4.47 14.36
CA GLU A 40 -6.62 5.63 13.80
C GLU A 40 -5.47 5.25 12.87
N GLY A 41 -4.64 4.26 13.25
CA GLY A 41 -3.56 3.79 12.39
C GLY A 41 -4.06 3.12 11.12
N LEU A 42 -5.14 2.33 11.22
CA LEU A 42 -5.76 1.70 10.06
C LEU A 42 -6.41 2.73 9.12
N ASP A 43 -7.06 3.76 9.67
CA ASP A 43 -7.63 4.87 8.89
C ASP A 43 -6.54 5.68 8.17
N GLN A 44 -5.42 5.96 8.86
CA GLN A 44 -4.26 6.62 8.24
C GLN A 44 -3.66 5.79 7.11
N LEU A 45 -3.51 4.47 7.30
CA LEU A 45 -3.02 3.57 6.26
C LEU A 45 -3.99 3.50 5.06
N ALA A 46 -5.29 3.39 5.32
CA ALA A 46 -6.31 3.36 4.27
C ALA A 46 -6.33 4.67 3.47
N GLN A 47 -6.25 5.82 4.13
CA GLN A 47 -6.19 7.12 3.48
C GLN A 47 -4.95 7.25 2.60
N ALA A 48 -3.78 6.84 3.09
CA ALA A 48 -2.54 6.89 2.30
C ALA A 48 -2.59 6.01 1.05
N VAL A 49 -3.21 4.82 1.14
CA VAL A 49 -3.42 3.94 -0.02
C VAL A 49 -4.42 4.57 -1.01
N PHE A 50 -5.52 5.13 -0.50
CA PHE A 50 -6.51 5.81 -1.32
C PHE A 50 -5.90 6.98 -2.10
N ASP A 51 -5.18 7.87 -1.41
CA ASP A 51 -4.55 9.05 -2.02
C ASP A 51 -3.57 8.62 -3.12
N GLY A 52 -2.74 7.61 -2.86
CA GLY A 52 -1.79 7.09 -3.86
C GLY A 52 -2.47 6.51 -5.10
N ILE A 53 -3.57 5.77 -4.94
CA ILE A 53 -4.35 5.24 -6.07
C ILE A 53 -5.03 6.38 -6.84
N HIS A 54 -5.66 7.30 -6.12
CA HIS A 54 -6.36 8.43 -6.68
C HIS A 54 -5.43 9.32 -7.51
N ASP A 55 -4.27 9.69 -6.95
CA ASP A 55 -3.27 10.50 -7.63
C ASP A 55 -2.71 9.80 -8.88
N PHE A 56 -2.45 8.48 -8.78
CA PHE A 56 -2.02 7.69 -9.94
C PHE A 56 -3.06 7.75 -11.06
N LEU A 57 -4.35 7.58 -10.75
CA LEU A 57 -5.40 7.61 -11.75
C LEU A 57 -5.59 9.01 -12.37
N LEU A 58 -5.43 10.07 -11.57
CA LEU A 58 -5.47 11.45 -12.07
C LEU A 58 -4.29 11.77 -13.01
N ASP A 59 -3.08 11.32 -12.66
CA ASP A 59 -1.91 11.48 -13.52
C ASP A 59 -2.10 10.80 -14.88
N GLN A 60 -2.66 9.58 -14.88
CA GLN A 60 -3.00 8.85 -16.13
C GLN A 60 -4.14 9.50 -16.94
N SER A 61 -4.93 10.38 -16.34
CA SER A 61 -6.02 11.10 -17.02
C SER A 61 -5.59 12.43 -17.64
N SER A 62 -4.35 12.86 -17.39
CA SER A 62 -3.78 14.07 -17.98
C SER A 62 -3.37 13.79 -19.43
N PRO A 63 -3.72 14.67 -20.39
CA PRO A 63 -3.44 14.48 -21.82
C PRO A 63 -1.95 14.55 -22.18
#